data_AF-A0A3D4HHU2-F1
#
_entry.id   AF-A0A3D4HHU2-F1
#
_cell.length_a   1.000
_cell.length_b   1.000
_cell.length_c   1.000
_cell.angle_alpha   90.00
_cell.angle_beta   90.00
_cell.angle_gamma   90.00
#
_symmetry.space_group_name_H-M   'P 1'
#
loop_
_entity.id
_entity.type
_entity.pdbx_description
1 polymer ?
#
loop_
_entity_poly.entity_id
_entity_poly.type
_entity_poly.pdbx_seq_one_letter_code
_entity_poly.pdbx_strand_id
1 'polypeptide(L)'
;HQEKNPSMSVLVIKSHVSEGAAIAQEARLPKVVIDVIEQHHGTGLIQYFYSKAMQRSGETLLPLGEEFEEEQVEENMFRYDGPKPQFKESAIIMLADSVEAASRSLRKISSQSIQELVENIVHDRIEDGQFDECALTMREISEIKRSLIVSLLNIHHSRVEYPSLEKEKKNDKQSGEQEVQADN
;
A
#
# COMPACT_ATOMS: atom_id res chain seq x y z
N HIS A 1 -11.27 -22.00 -13.83
CA HIS A 1 -9.81 -21.95 -13.56
C HIS A 1 -9.62 -22.03 -12.05
N GLN A 2 -8.94 -23.09 -11.62
CA GLN A 2 -8.85 -23.57 -10.24
C GLN A 2 -8.17 -22.55 -9.32
N GLU A 3 -8.79 -22.22 -8.19
CA GLU A 3 -8.13 -21.55 -7.08
C GLU A 3 -6.92 -22.39 -6.64
N LYS A 4 -5.71 -21.95 -6.99
CA LYS A 4 -4.48 -22.59 -6.55
C LYS A 4 -4.50 -22.70 -5.02
N ASN A 5 -4.05 -23.85 -4.50
CA ASN A 5 -3.85 -24.06 -3.07
C ASN A 5 -3.07 -22.85 -2.48
N PRO A 6 -3.53 -22.20 -1.40
CA PRO A 6 -2.89 -21.04 -0.79
C PRO A 6 -1.39 -21.23 -0.60
N SER A 7 -0.94 -22.42 -0.17
CA SER A 7 0.47 -22.74 0.05
C SER A 7 1.31 -22.66 -1.23
N MET A 8 0.77 -23.06 -2.38
CA MET A 8 1.47 -22.93 -3.66
C MET A 8 1.55 -21.47 -4.15
N SER A 9 0.55 -20.66 -3.82
CA SER A 9 0.55 -19.24 -4.20
C SER A 9 1.53 -18.44 -3.33
N VAL A 10 1.63 -18.80 -2.05
CA VAL A 10 2.62 -18.26 -1.12
C VAL A 10 4.04 -18.58 -1.58
N LEU A 11 4.32 -19.82 -2.02
CA LEU A 11 5.66 -20.18 -2.48
C LEU A 11 6.11 -19.31 -3.67
N VAL A 12 5.21 -19.10 -4.65
CA VAL A 12 5.48 -18.23 -5.81
C VAL A 12 5.66 -16.78 -5.39
N ILE A 13 4.90 -16.30 -4.40
CA ILE A 13 5.07 -14.95 -3.88
C ILE A 13 6.39 -14.84 -3.14
N LYS A 14 6.78 -15.81 -2.30
CA LYS A 14 8.07 -15.75 -1.61
C LYS A 14 9.24 -15.77 -2.60
N SER A 15 9.15 -16.53 -3.68
CA SER A 15 10.26 -16.68 -4.63
C SER A 15 10.58 -15.41 -5.42
N HIS A 16 9.66 -14.44 -5.54
CA HIS A 16 9.95 -13.21 -6.30
C HIS A 16 11.16 -12.44 -5.74
N VAL A 17 11.39 -12.54 -4.43
CA VAL A 17 12.52 -11.88 -3.75
C VAL A 17 13.84 -12.51 -4.21
N SER A 18 13.97 -13.83 -4.10
CA SER A 18 15.19 -14.54 -4.47
C SER A 18 15.44 -14.55 -5.98
N GLU A 19 14.37 -14.65 -6.78
CA GLU A 19 14.44 -14.49 -8.24
C GLU A 19 14.90 -13.08 -8.62
N GLY A 20 14.33 -12.04 -7.99
CA GLY A 20 14.73 -10.65 -8.21
C GLY A 20 16.19 -10.39 -7.85
N ALA A 21 16.66 -10.94 -6.73
CA ALA A 21 18.05 -10.84 -6.30
C ALA A 21 18.99 -11.54 -7.29
N ALA A 22 18.62 -12.73 -7.78
CA ALA A 22 19.40 -13.47 -8.78
C ALA A 22 19.51 -12.70 -10.10
N ILE A 23 18.42 -12.11 -10.59
CA ILE A 23 18.42 -11.27 -11.80
C ILE A 23 19.33 -10.05 -11.60
N ALA A 24 19.23 -9.37 -10.46
CA ALA A 24 20.07 -8.22 -10.14
C ALA A 24 21.57 -8.59 -10.05
N GLN A 25 21.88 -9.78 -9.52
CA GLN A 25 23.24 -10.30 -9.45
C GLN A 25 23.79 -10.64 -10.85
N GLU A 26 22.99 -11.28 -11.71
CA GLU A 26 23.36 -11.57 -13.10
C GLU A 26 23.62 -10.27 -13.88
N ALA A 27 22.81 -9.25 -13.64
CA ALA A 27 22.98 -7.90 -14.18
C ALA A 27 24.13 -7.11 -13.55
N ARG A 28 24.82 -7.68 -12.55
CA ARG A 28 25.95 -7.07 -11.81
C ARG A 28 25.57 -5.72 -11.17
N LEU A 29 24.36 -5.61 -10.66
CA LEU A 29 23.94 -4.43 -9.91
C LEU A 29 24.75 -4.30 -8.60
N PRO A 30 24.92 -3.08 -8.08
CA PRO A 30 25.60 -2.86 -6.80
C PRO A 30 24.95 -3.67 -5.67
N LYS A 31 25.76 -4.16 -4.72
CA LYS A 31 25.26 -4.99 -3.60
C LYS A 31 24.14 -4.32 -2.82
N VAL A 32 24.21 -2.99 -2.62
CA VAL A 32 23.13 -2.22 -1.96
C VAL A 32 21.77 -2.35 -2.65
N VAL A 33 21.71 -2.50 -3.98
CA VAL A 33 20.45 -2.69 -4.71
C VAL A 33 19.93 -4.12 -4.50
N ILE A 34 20.83 -5.11 -4.56
CA ILE A 34 20.51 -6.51 -4.30
C ILE A 34 20.00 -6.66 -2.85
N ASP A 35 20.66 -6.00 -1.90
CA ASP A 35 20.27 -5.97 -0.48
C ASP A 35 18.85 -5.44 -0.31
N VAL A 36 18.50 -4.33 -0.96
CA VAL A 36 17.12 -3.80 -0.93
C VAL A 36 16.14 -4.82 -1.50
N ILE A 37 16.47 -5.49 -2.61
CA ILE A 37 15.59 -6.52 -3.19
C ILE A 37 15.39 -7.65 -2.18
N GLU A 38 16.43 -8.11 -1.49
CA GLU A 38 16.33 -9.16 -0.47
C GLU A 38 15.54 -8.71 0.78
N GLN A 39 15.61 -7.43 1.14
CA GLN A 39 15.14 -6.90 2.43
C GLN A 39 13.79 -6.17 2.39
N HIS A 40 13.28 -5.77 1.22
CA HIS A 40 12.12 -4.86 1.15
C HIS A 40 10.83 -5.40 1.77
N HIS A 41 10.69 -6.71 1.93
CA HIS A 41 9.59 -7.33 2.68
C HIS A 41 9.98 -7.82 4.08
N GLY A 42 11.27 -7.85 4.41
CA GLY A 42 11.79 -8.37 5.67
C GLY A 42 11.28 -9.78 5.94
N THR A 43 10.80 -10.00 7.16
CA THR A 43 10.11 -11.24 7.57
C THR A 43 8.60 -11.06 7.64
N GLY A 44 8.07 -10.09 6.89
CA GLY A 44 6.66 -9.71 6.93
C GLY A 44 5.70 -10.83 6.55
N LEU A 45 4.49 -10.78 7.10
CA LEU A 45 3.44 -11.74 6.83
C LEU A 45 2.74 -11.45 5.48
N ILE A 46 2.55 -12.49 4.67
CA ILE A 46 1.75 -12.44 3.43
C ILE A 46 0.27 -12.53 3.81
N GLN A 47 -0.24 -11.42 4.35
CA GLN A 47 -1.53 -11.31 5.04
C GLN A 47 -2.70 -11.93 4.28
N TYR A 48 -2.85 -11.65 2.98
CA TYR A 48 -3.98 -12.13 2.19
C TYR A 48 -4.07 -13.66 2.18
N PHE A 49 -2.96 -14.34 1.96
CA PHE A 49 -2.94 -15.81 1.88
C PHE A 49 -3.03 -16.45 3.26
N TYR A 50 -2.43 -15.82 4.28
CA TYR A 50 -2.59 -16.26 5.67
C TYR A 50 -4.06 -16.19 6.09
N SER A 51 -4.73 -15.05 5.91
CA SER A 51 -6.16 -14.91 6.22
C SER A 51 -7.04 -15.86 5.41
N LYS A 52 -6.70 -16.15 4.15
CA LYS A 52 -7.41 -17.14 3.32
C LYS A 52 -7.20 -18.58 3.82
N ALA A 53 -6.03 -18.90 4.36
CA ALA A 53 -5.75 -20.19 4.96
C ALA A 53 -6.52 -20.37 6.28
N MET A 54 -6.48 -19.37 7.17
CA MET A 54 -7.26 -19.34 8.42
C MET A 54 -8.78 -19.52 8.19
N GLN A 55 -9.31 -18.90 7.13
CA GLN A 55 -10.73 -19.06 6.77
C GLN A 55 -11.06 -20.48 6.29
N ARG A 56 -10.09 -21.19 5.70
CA ARG A 56 -10.27 -22.56 5.19
C ARG A 56 -10.05 -23.63 6.26
N SER A 57 -9.19 -23.37 7.26
CA SER A 57 -8.98 -24.25 8.43
C SER A 57 -10.15 -24.23 9.42
N GLY A 58 -11.11 -23.30 9.26
CA GLY A 58 -12.23 -23.16 10.19
C GLY A 58 -11.89 -22.32 11.43
N GLU A 59 -10.66 -21.81 11.53
CA GLU A 59 -10.19 -20.91 12.60
C GLU A 59 -10.74 -19.47 12.47
N THR A 60 -11.98 -19.32 12.02
CA THR A 60 -12.68 -18.04 12.19
C THR A 60 -13.13 -17.95 13.64
N LEU A 61 -12.57 -17.00 14.38
CA LEU A 61 -12.98 -16.52 15.71
C LEU A 61 -14.51 -16.56 15.91
N LEU A 62 -15.06 -17.69 16.34
CA LEU A 62 -16.45 -17.83 16.81
C LEU A 62 -16.48 -18.79 18.01
N PRO A 63 -17.40 -18.53 18.97
CA PRO A 63 -17.30 -19.09 20.32
C PRO A 63 -17.87 -20.50 20.43
N LEU A 64 -17.18 -21.29 21.24
CA LEU A 64 -17.61 -22.48 21.97
C LEU A 64 -18.13 -23.68 21.15
N GLY A 65 -17.32 -24.74 21.19
CA GLY A 65 -17.81 -26.08 21.49
C GLY A 65 -18.04 -26.98 20.29
N GLU A 66 -16.97 -27.52 19.73
CA GLU A 66 -16.88 -28.91 19.25
C GLU A 66 -15.41 -29.21 18.92
N GLU A 67 -14.86 -30.27 19.54
CA GLU A 67 -13.47 -30.72 19.34
C GLU A 67 -13.33 -31.36 17.95
N PHE A 68 -13.01 -30.55 16.95
CA PHE A 68 -12.38 -31.03 15.72
C PHE A 68 -10.87 -30.82 15.84
N GLU A 69 -10.07 -31.75 15.33
CA GLU A 69 -8.61 -31.59 15.22
C GLU A 69 -8.32 -30.37 14.33
N GLU A 70 -8.19 -29.20 14.96
CA GLU A 70 -7.84 -27.94 14.32
C GLU A 70 -6.45 -28.07 13.72
N GLU A 71 -6.39 -28.18 12.39
CA GLU A 71 -5.14 -28.07 11.64
C GLU A 71 -4.69 -26.60 11.72
N GLN A 72 -3.95 -26.27 12.78
CA GLN A 72 -3.49 -24.90 13.06
C GLN A 72 -2.66 -24.39 11.89
N VAL A 73 -3.07 -23.25 11.31
CA VAL A 73 -2.32 -22.65 10.21
C VAL A 73 -1.05 -22.01 10.74
N GLU A 74 0.09 -22.63 10.48
CA GLU A 74 1.41 -22.12 10.87
C GLU A 74 1.73 -20.79 10.17
N GLU A 75 1.74 -19.69 10.92
CA GLU A 75 2.02 -18.35 10.43
C GLU A 75 3.37 -18.23 9.70
N ASN A 76 4.39 -18.96 10.18
CA ASN A 76 5.73 -18.98 9.59
C ASN A 76 5.74 -19.44 8.12
N MET A 77 4.79 -20.27 7.71
CA MET A 77 4.66 -20.69 6.31
C MET A 77 4.30 -19.52 5.38
N PHE A 78 3.71 -18.46 5.93
CA PHE A 78 3.21 -17.29 5.20
C PHE A 78 4.11 -16.06 5.37
N ARG A 79 5.24 -16.17 6.07
CA ARG A 79 6.21 -15.09 6.22
C ARG A 79 7.29 -15.17 5.15
N TYR A 80 7.81 -14.01 4.75
CA TYR A 80 9.04 -13.94 3.94
C TYR A 80 10.25 -14.46 4.73
N ASP A 81 11.24 -14.96 4.02
CA ASP A 81 12.43 -15.56 4.63
C ASP A 81 13.42 -14.51 5.17
N GLY A 82 13.23 -13.23 4.84
CA GLY A 82 14.11 -12.15 5.22
C GLY A 82 15.36 -12.04 4.32
N PRO A 83 16.40 -11.32 4.79
CA PRO A 83 16.53 -10.75 6.14
C PRO A 83 15.65 -9.50 6.37
N LYS A 84 15.45 -9.10 7.63
CA LYS A 84 14.87 -7.79 7.96
C LYS A 84 15.73 -6.66 7.37
N PRO A 85 15.17 -5.45 7.17
CA PRO A 85 15.95 -4.26 6.83
C PRO A 85 17.20 -4.12 7.69
N GLN A 86 18.36 -4.03 7.05
CA GLN A 86 19.67 -3.86 7.72
C GLN A 86 20.10 -2.40 7.78
N PHE A 87 19.48 -1.54 6.97
CA PHE A 87 19.79 -0.11 6.88
C PHE A 87 18.53 0.71 6.62
N LYS A 88 18.61 2.01 6.91
CA LYS A 88 17.45 2.93 6.94
C LYS A 88 16.73 2.99 5.60
N GLU A 89 17.48 3.05 4.51
CA GLU A 89 16.93 3.15 3.16
C GLU A 89 16.10 1.91 2.81
N SER A 90 16.50 0.71 3.23
CA SER A 90 15.69 -0.50 3.04
C SER A 90 14.39 -0.46 3.83
N ALA A 91 14.42 0.06 5.08
CA ALA A 91 13.20 0.24 5.87
C ALA A 91 12.25 1.28 5.27
N ILE A 92 12.80 2.37 4.71
CA ILE A 92 12.01 3.38 3.98
C ILE A 92 11.35 2.76 2.75
N ILE A 93 12.08 1.94 1.99
CA ILE A 93 11.55 1.25 0.80
C ILE A 93 10.45 0.26 1.19
N MET A 94 10.65 -0.54 2.24
CA MET A 94 9.62 -1.43 2.78
C MET A 94 8.31 -0.68 3.10
N LEU A 95 8.41 0.47 3.77
CA LEU A 95 7.26 1.28 4.12
C LEU A 95 6.59 1.88 2.88
N ALA A 96 7.39 2.41 1.95
CA ALA A 96 6.88 3.00 0.71
C ALA A 96 6.14 1.97 -0.15
N ASP A 97 6.71 0.77 -0.32
CA ASP A 97 6.08 -0.34 -1.03
C ASP A 97 4.76 -0.76 -0.38
N SER A 98 4.78 -1.02 0.93
CA SER A 98 3.58 -1.43 1.68
C SER A 98 2.46 -0.39 1.57
N VAL A 99 2.80 0.90 1.73
CA VAL A 99 1.85 2.01 1.66
C VAL A 99 1.30 2.20 0.26
N GLU A 100 2.14 2.15 -0.78
CA GLU A 100 1.72 2.27 -2.17
C GLU A 100 0.76 1.13 -2.54
N ALA A 101 1.15 -0.13 -2.25
CA ALA A 101 0.36 -1.31 -2.56
C ALA A 101 -1.01 -1.25 -1.86
N ALA A 102 -1.03 -0.89 -0.58
CA ALA A 102 -2.27 -0.82 0.18
C ALA A 102 -3.16 0.37 -0.27
N SER A 103 -2.58 1.49 -0.69
CA SER A 103 -3.32 2.67 -1.15
C SER A 103 -4.16 2.39 -2.40
N ARG A 104 -3.72 1.46 -3.26
CA ARG A 104 -4.46 1.03 -4.47
C ARG A 104 -5.79 0.36 -4.15
N SER A 105 -5.97 -0.14 -2.93
CA SER A 105 -7.20 -0.80 -2.49
C SER A 105 -8.22 0.16 -1.85
N LEU A 106 -7.84 1.42 -1.60
CA LEU A 106 -8.72 2.42 -0.97
C LEU A 106 -9.89 2.77 -1.91
N ARG A 107 -11.12 2.57 -1.42
CA ARG A 107 -12.35 2.91 -2.17
C ARG A 107 -12.51 4.41 -2.40
N LYS A 108 -12.08 5.23 -1.43
CA LYS A 108 -12.14 6.68 -1.48
C LYS A 108 -10.87 7.23 -0.85
N ILE A 109 -10.20 8.11 -1.59
CA ILE A 109 -8.96 8.72 -1.15
C ILE A 109 -9.28 10.08 -0.51
N SER A 110 -8.99 10.20 0.78
CA SER A 110 -9.05 11.42 1.57
C SER A 110 -7.81 11.55 2.44
N SER A 111 -7.49 12.77 2.89
CA SER A 111 -6.38 13.02 3.81
C SER A 111 -6.43 12.16 5.06
N GLN A 112 -7.63 11.99 5.64
CA GLN A 112 -7.82 11.13 6.81
C GLN A 112 -7.54 9.66 6.48
N SER A 113 -8.11 9.12 5.39
CA SER A 113 -7.89 7.72 5.02
C SER A 113 -6.43 7.39 4.70
N ILE A 114 -5.68 8.33 4.11
CA ILE A 114 -4.24 8.17 3.85
C ILE A 114 -3.46 8.20 5.17
N GLN A 115 -3.79 9.13 6.07
CA GLN A 115 -3.14 9.21 7.38
C GLN A 115 -3.33 7.93 8.18
N GLU A 116 -4.57 7.43 8.26
CA GLU A 116 -4.91 6.17 8.95
C GLU A 116 -4.17 4.98 8.31
N LEU A 117 -4.14 4.91 6.97
CA LEU A 117 -3.42 3.85 6.25
C LEU A 117 -1.93 3.84 6.61
N VAL A 118 -1.26 4.99 6.53
CA VAL A 118 0.17 5.11 6.81
C VAL A 118 0.47 4.81 8.28
N GLU A 119 -0.37 5.28 9.20
CA GLU A 119 -0.18 5.02 10.63
C GLU A 119 -0.29 3.53 10.95
N ASN A 120 -1.32 2.86 10.43
CA ASN A 120 -1.53 1.43 10.65
C ASN A 120 -0.37 0.60 10.09
N ILE A 121 0.05 0.84 8.85
CA ILE A 121 1.17 0.10 8.25
C ILE A 121 2.46 0.28 9.05
N VAL A 122 2.77 1.51 9.47
CA VAL A 122 3.98 1.76 10.27
C VAL A 122 3.89 1.11 11.64
N HIS A 123 2.72 1.16 12.28
CA HIS A 123 2.47 0.50 13.56
C HIS A 123 2.66 -1.01 13.44
N ASP A 124 2.02 -1.65 12.46
CA ASP A 124 2.11 -3.09 12.21
C ASP A 124 3.57 -3.53 12.01
N ARG A 125 4.38 -2.74 11.29
CA ARG A 125 5.81 -3.06 11.07
C ARG A 125 6.66 -2.91 12.34
N ILE A 126 6.31 -1.98 13.21
CA ILE A 126 6.97 -1.82 14.51
C ILE A 126 6.60 -2.98 15.43
N GLU A 127 5.32 -3.35 15.51
CA GLU A 127 4.87 -4.47 16.34
C GLU A 127 5.44 -5.81 15.85
N ASP A 128 5.57 -5.98 14.54
CA ASP A 128 6.19 -7.15 13.90
C ASP A 128 7.74 -7.15 13.96
N GLY A 129 8.33 -6.19 14.69
CA GLY A 129 9.79 -6.08 14.89
C GLY A 129 10.59 -5.91 13.60
N GLN A 130 9.99 -5.43 12.51
CA GLN A 130 10.67 -5.38 11.20
C GLN A 130 11.85 -4.39 11.18
N PHE A 131 11.93 -3.47 12.13
CA PHE A 131 12.99 -2.46 12.20
C PHE A 131 14.07 -2.77 13.23
N ASP A 132 14.01 -3.93 13.92
CA ASP A 132 14.95 -4.30 15.00
C ASP A 132 16.41 -4.39 14.55
N GLU A 133 16.64 -4.62 13.25
CA GLU A 133 17.97 -4.84 12.67
C GLU A 133 18.49 -3.63 11.87
N CYS A 134 17.78 -2.49 11.93
CA CYS A 134 18.23 -1.23 11.33
C CYS A 134 18.20 -0.08 12.33
N ALA A 135 19.09 0.90 12.14
CA ALA A 135 19.22 2.03 13.05
C ALA A 135 18.17 3.14 12.80
N LEU A 136 16.88 2.79 12.65
CA LEU A 136 15.80 3.74 12.39
C LEU A 136 15.26 4.33 13.70
N THR A 137 15.28 5.65 13.84
CA THR A 137 14.77 6.32 15.06
C THR A 137 13.27 6.64 14.96
N MET A 138 12.58 6.76 16.10
CA MET A 138 11.17 7.20 16.13
C MET A 138 10.95 8.60 15.52
N ARG A 139 11.97 9.47 15.59
CA ARG A 139 11.96 10.76 14.91
C ARG A 139 11.94 10.59 13.40
N GLU A 140 12.83 9.76 12.86
CA GLU A 140 12.89 9.47 11.42
C GLU A 140 11.61 8.77 10.95
N ILE A 141 11.05 7.84 11.72
CA ILE A 141 9.74 7.23 11.45
C ILE A 141 8.66 8.30 11.31
N SER A 142 8.64 9.29 12.20
CA SER A 142 7.68 10.41 12.14
C SER A 142 7.85 11.28 10.89
N GLU A 143 9.11 11.50 10.47
CA GLU A 143 9.44 12.23 9.25
C GLU A 143 9.05 11.43 7.98
N ILE A 144 9.30 10.12 7.97
CA ILE A 144 8.91 9.20 6.90
C ILE A 144 7.39 9.18 6.75
N LYS A 145 6.64 9.00 7.84
CA LYS A 145 5.16 9.04 7.83
C LYS A 145 4.64 10.30 7.15
N ARG A 146 5.14 11.46 7.57
CA ARG A 146 4.75 12.76 7.00
C ARG A 146 5.06 12.84 5.50
N SER A 147 6.24 12.38 5.10
CA SER A 147 6.66 12.37 3.69
C SER A 147 5.78 11.48 2.83
N LEU A 148 5.45 10.27 3.31
CA LEU A 148 4.57 9.33 2.62
C LEU A 148 3.15 9.89 2.46
N ILE A 149 2.57 10.47 3.51
CA ILE A 149 1.24 11.10 3.47
C ILE A 149 1.20 12.21 2.41
N VAL A 150 2.19 13.12 2.42
CA VAL A 150 2.26 14.22 1.44
C VAL A 150 2.42 13.68 0.02
N SER A 151 3.28 12.68 -0.17
CA SER A 151 3.53 12.09 -1.48
C SER A 151 2.28 11.41 -2.05
N LEU A 152 1.58 10.59 -1.26
CA LEU A 152 0.33 9.96 -1.67
C LEU A 152 -0.76 11.00 -1.99
N LEU A 153 -0.91 12.01 -1.14
CA LEU A 153 -1.88 13.09 -1.40
C LEU A 153 -1.58 13.78 -2.72
N ASN A 154 -0.33 14.10 -3.00
CA ASN A 154 0.05 14.74 -4.27
C ASN A 154 -0.27 13.84 -5.47
N ILE A 155 0.10 12.55 -5.43
CA ILE A 155 -0.16 11.60 -6.52
C ILE A 155 -1.66 11.46 -6.82
N HIS A 156 -2.50 11.46 -5.79
CA HIS A 156 -3.94 11.24 -5.94
C HIS A 156 -4.75 12.52 -6.13
N HIS A 157 -4.28 13.68 -5.64
CA HIS A 157 -4.92 14.97 -5.86
C HIS A 157 -4.46 15.69 -7.13
N SER A 158 -3.25 15.45 -7.64
CA SER A 158 -2.82 15.99 -8.95
C SER A 158 -3.56 15.36 -10.14
N ARG A 159 -4.40 14.35 -9.89
CA ARG A 159 -5.37 13.82 -10.87
C ARG A 159 -6.73 14.49 -10.83
N VAL A 160 -7.01 15.37 -9.86
CA VAL A 160 -8.26 16.14 -9.84
C VAL A 160 -8.16 17.26 -10.88
N GLU A 161 -9.06 17.19 -11.86
CA GLU A 161 -9.15 17.99 -13.09
C GLU A 161 -8.69 19.45 -12.95
N TYR A 162 -7.90 19.90 -13.93
CA TYR A 162 -7.83 21.32 -14.25
C TYR A 162 -9.23 21.79 -14.66
N PRO A 163 -9.80 22.83 -14.03
CA PRO A 163 -10.99 23.47 -14.56
C PRO A 163 -10.66 23.96 -15.96
N SER A 164 -11.30 23.40 -16.98
CA SER A 164 -11.28 23.99 -18.31
C SER A 164 -11.80 25.42 -18.15
N LEU A 165 -10.94 26.40 -18.44
CA LEU A 165 -11.35 27.78 -18.61
C LEU A 165 -12.18 27.89 -19.89
N GLU A 166 -13.39 27.31 -19.90
CA GLU A 166 -14.40 27.67 -20.88
C GLU A 166 -14.98 29.01 -20.46
N LYS A 167 -14.29 30.03 -20.99
CA LYS A 167 -14.65 31.44 -21.09
C LYS A 167 -16.15 31.67 -20.98
N GLU A 168 -16.54 32.29 -19.87
CA GLU A 168 -17.75 33.12 -19.81
C GLU A 168 -17.70 34.16 -20.93
N LYS A 169 -18.48 33.93 -21.99
CA LYS A 169 -18.89 34.99 -22.92
C LYS A 169 -20.34 34.77 -23.35
N LYS A 170 -21.24 35.46 -22.64
CA LYS A 170 -22.27 36.37 -23.17
C LYS A 170 -23.52 36.32 -22.28
N ASN A 171 -23.51 37.13 -21.22
CA ASN A 171 -24.72 37.84 -20.82
C ASN A 171 -24.53 39.29 -21.22
N ASP A 172 -24.99 39.61 -22.43
CA ASP A 172 -25.30 40.99 -22.78
C ASP A 172 -26.43 40.98 -23.81
N LYS A 173 -27.66 41.14 -23.29
CA LYS A 173 -28.83 41.79 -23.94
C LYS A 173 -30.11 41.57 -23.14
N GLN A 174 -30.38 42.52 -22.25
CA GLN A 174 -31.71 43.05 -21.88
C GLN A 174 -31.37 44.25 -21.00
N SER A 175 -31.59 45.51 -21.38
CA SER A 175 -32.81 46.21 -21.76
C SER A 175 -32.35 47.69 -21.89
N GLY A 176 -32.92 48.59 -22.66
CA GLY A 176 -34.22 48.72 -23.29
C GLY A 176 -34.30 50.15 -23.82
N GLU A 177 -35.15 50.39 -24.81
CA GLU A 177 -35.64 51.73 -25.13
C GLU A 177 -36.99 51.52 -25.84
N GLN A 178 -38.05 51.84 -25.10
CA GLN A 178 -39.39 52.11 -25.64
C GLN A 178 -39.46 53.61 -25.91
N GLU A 179 -39.87 54.00 -27.13
CA GLU A 179 -40.71 55.19 -27.43
C GLU A 179 -41.00 55.18 -28.96
N VAL A 180 -42.20 54.79 -29.40
CA VAL A 180 -43.39 55.62 -29.74
C VAL A 180 -43.21 56.50 -31.00
N GLN A 181 -43.89 56.11 -32.10
CA GLN A 181 -44.66 56.94 -33.08
C GLN A 181 -44.96 56.07 -34.32
N ALA A 182 -46.21 55.68 -34.60
CA ALA A 182 -47.31 56.44 -35.22
C ALA A 182 -47.26 56.47 -36.76
N ASP A 183 -48.43 56.17 -37.34
CA ASP A 183 -48.94 56.43 -38.69
C ASP A 183 -48.81 55.40 -39.84
N ASN A 184 -50.02 55.01 -40.29
CA ASN A 184 -50.52 54.42 -41.55
C ASN A 184 -50.25 52.96 -41.90
#